data_AF-A0A5S9EU67-F1
#
_entry.id   AF-A0A5S9EU67-F1
#
_cell.length_a   1.000
_cell.length_b   1.000
_cell.length_c   1.000
_cell.angle_alpha   90.00
_cell.angle_beta   90.00
_cell.angle_gamma   90.00
#
_symmetry.space_group_name_H-M   'P 1'
#
loop_
_entity.id
_entity.type
_entity.pdbx_description
1 polymer ?
#
loop_
_entity_poly.entity_id
_entity_poly.type
_entity_poly.pdbx_seq_one_letter_code
_entity_poly.pdbx_strand_id
1 'polypeptide(L)'
;MKNKKRVFIVSSLSCALLLLSAANTEANSANKDSQDQTKKEHVDKAQQKEKRNVNDKDKNTPGPDDIGKNGKVTKRTETVYDEKTNILQNLQFDFIDDPTYDKNVLLVKKQGSIHSNLKFESHRNETNASWLKYPSEYHVDFQVQRNPKTEILDQLPKNKISTAKVDSTFSYSLGGKFDSTKGIGRTSSNSYSKSISYNQQNYDTIASGKNNNRHVHWSVVANDLKYGNEIKNRNDEFLFYRNTRLSTVENPELSFASKYRYPALVRSGFNPEFLTYISNEKSNEKTRFEVTYTRNQDILKNKPGIHYGQPILEQNKDGQRFIVVYEVDWKNKTVKVVEKYSDQNKPYKEG
;
A
#
# COMPACT_ATOMS: atom_id res chain seq x y z
N MET A 1 -8.10 -56.38 -10.82
CA MET A 1 -9.19 -56.03 -9.89
C MET A 1 -9.25 -54.52 -9.76
N LYS A 2 -10.45 -53.93 -9.99
CA LYS A 2 -10.75 -52.50 -9.93
C LYS A 2 -11.05 -52.10 -8.48
N ASN A 3 -10.66 -50.89 -8.05
CA ASN A 3 -11.37 -50.01 -7.10
C ASN A 3 -10.64 -48.65 -7.04
N LYS A 4 -11.10 -47.62 -7.74
CA LYS A 4 -12.17 -46.64 -7.43
C LYS A 4 -11.78 -45.55 -6.40
N LYS A 5 -11.44 -44.38 -6.97
CA LYS A 5 -11.64 -42.97 -6.57
C LYS A 5 -12.26 -42.69 -5.20
N ARG A 6 -11.67 -41.70 -4.49
CA ARG A 6 -12.40 -40.54 -3.94
C ARG A 6 -11.58 -39.27 -4.09
N VAL A 7 -12.11 -38.38 -4.92
CA VAL A 7 -11.71 -36.98 -5.09
C VAL A 7 -12.63 -36.18 -4.16
N PHE A 8 -12.07 -35.31 -3.32
CA PHE A 8 -12.86 -34.30 -2.62
C PHE A 8 -12.76 -32.98 -3.39
N ILE A 9 -13.87 -32.64 -4.05
CA ILE A 9 -14.20 -31.31 -4.51
C ILE A 9 -14.88 -30.62 -3.34
N VAL A 10 -14.36 -29.48 -2.89
CA VAL A 10 -15.15 -28.53 -2.10
C VAL A 10 -15.18 -27.22 -2.87
N SER A 11 -16.30 -27.04 -3.56
CA SER A 11 -16.80 -25.77 -4.06
C SER A 11 -17.59 -25.08 -2.94
N SER A 12 -17.38 -23.78 -2.73
CA SER A 12 -18.52 -22.88 -2.50
C SER A 12 -18.09 -21.41 -2.55
N LEU A 13 -18.64 -20.73 -3.56
CA LEU A 13 -19.26 -19.41 -3.53
C LEU A 13 -18.52 -18.23 -2.89
N SER A 14 -18.13 -17.34 -3.81
CA SER A 14 -18.06 -15.89 -3.67
C SER A 14 -19.30 -15.28 -3.00
N CYS A 15 -19.11 -14.31 -2.10
CA CYS A 15 -19.87 -13.05 -2.15
C CYS A 15 -19.24 -11.96 -1.30
N ALA A 16 -19.16 -10.78 -1.90
CA ALA A 16 -18.78 -9.49 -1.33
C ALA A 16 -19.68 -9.07 -0.16
N LEU A 17 -19.14 -8.30 0.79
CA LEU A 17 -19.85 -7.13 1.34
C LEU A 17 -18.87 -6.16 2.04
N LEU A 18 -18.82 -4.95 1.49
CA LEU A 18 -18.24 -3.74 2.05
C LEU A 18 -19.28 -3.05 2.94
N LEU A 19 -18.81 -2.52 4.07
CA LEU A 19 -19.19 -1.28 4.80
C LEU A 19 -20.68 -0.87 4.94
N LEU A 20 -21.12 -0.71 6.20
CA LEU A 20 -21.96 0.39 6.74
C LEU A 20 -22.00 0.20 8.28
N SER A 21 -21.19 0.94 9.05
CA SER A 21 -21.48 2.21 9.74
C SER A 21 -22.53 2.15 10.86
N ALA A 22 -22.09 2.66 12.02
CA ALA A 22 -22.80 2.89 13.26
C ALA A 22 -24.14 3.64 13.14
N ALA A 23 -25.10 3.27 13.99
CA ALA A 23 -26.07 4.19 14.58
C ALA A 23 -26.61 3.64 15.91
N ASN A 24 -26.29 4.38 16.97
CA ASN A 24 -26.90 4.58 18.29
C ASN A 24 -28.03 3.65 18.75
N THR A 25 -27.76 2.97 19.87
CA THR A 25 -28.73 2.45 20.83
C THR A 25 -29.19 3.57 21.76
N GLU A 26 -30.44 4.01 21.63
CA GLU A 26 -31.26 4.44 22.77
C GLU A 26 -32.71 4.01 22.49
N ALA A 27 -33.21 3.07 23.30
CA ALA A 27 -34.60 2.62 23.32
C ALA A 27 -35.09 2.68 24.76
N ASN A 28 -36.12 3.48 25.00
CA ASN A 28 -37.07 3.42 26.10
C ASN A 28 -38.17 4.46 25.78
N SER A 29 -39.46 4.28 26.03
CA SER A 29 -40.36 3.13 26.15
C SER A 29 -41.76 3.73 26.25
N ALA A 30 -42.75 2.94 25.83
CA ALA A 30 -44.16 2.93 26.27
C ALA A 30 -45.21 3.92 25.71
N ASN A 31 -46.31 3.27 25.28
CA ASN A 31 -47.74 3.64 25.40
C ASN A 31 -48.31 4.75 24.50
N LYS A 32 -49.55 4.71 24.00
CA LYS A 32 -50.70 3.78 23.99
C LYS A 32 -51.80 4.45 23.11
N ASP A 33 -52.73 3.66 22.57
CA ASP A 33 -54.10 4.05 22.12
C ASP A 33 -54.20 5.08 20.96
N SER A 34 -55.24 5.16 20.11
CA SER A 34 -56.32 4.32 19.59
C SER A 34 -57.07 5.23 18.57
N GLN A 35 -57.66 4.68 17.50
CA GLN A 35 -58.67 5.33 16.62
C GLN A 35 -58.11 6.52 15.78
N ASP A 36 -58.57 6.88 14.57
CA ASP A 36 -59.86 6.72 13.92
C ASP A 36 -59.71 6.94 12.39
N GLN A 37 -60.58 6.26 11.64
CA GLN A 37 -61.26 6.64 10.38
C GLN A 37 -60.55 7.25 9.13
N THR A 38 -60.59 6.44 8.06
CA THR A 38 -61.17 6.67 6.71
C THR A 38 -61.05 8.01 5.95
N LYS A 39 -60.48 7.95 4.73
CA LYS A 39 -61.09 8.32 3.41
C LYS A 39 -60.10 7.97 2.28
N LYS A 40 -60.31 6.90 1.50
CA LYS A 40 -60.99 6.82 0.17
C LYS A 40 -60.36 7.70 -0.91
N GLU A 41 -59.69 7.08 -1.90
CA GLU A 41 -60.12 6.88 -3.31
C GLU A 41 -59.53 8.00 -4.21
N HIS A 42 -59.08 7.86 -5.46
CA HIS A 42 -59.19 6.91 -6.58
C HIS A 42 -57.95 7.22 -7.51
N VAL A 43 -57.17 6.26 -8.05
CA VAL A 43 -57.23 5.73 -9.43
C VAL A 43 -56.87 6.79 -10.51
N ASP A 44 -55.87 6.61 -11.39
CA ASP A 44 -55.89 5.65 -12.51
C ASP A 44 -54.52 5.44 -13.19
N LYS A 45 -54.38 4.26 -13.81
CA LYS A 45 -53.28 3.84 -14.69
C LYS A 45 -53.67 4.00 -16.15
N ALA A 46 -52.66 4.29 -16.99
CA ALA A 46 -52.39 3.75 -18.34
C ALA A 46 -52.32 4.78 -19.49
N GLN A 47 -51.18 4.78 -20.20
CA GLN A 47 -51.05 4.65 -21.67
C GLN A 47 -49.55 4.73 -22.04
N GLN A 48 -48.93 3.60 -22.41
CA GLN A 48 -48.45 3.24 -23.77
C GLN A 48 -47.27 4.09 -24.29
N LYS A 49 -46.05 3.51 -24.30
CA LYS A 49 -45.40 2.82 -25.44
C LYS A 49 -44.95 3.77 -26.56
N GLU A 50 -43.67 4.12 -26.54
CA GLU A 50 -42.91 4.39 -27.76
C GLU A 50 -41.55 3.67 -27.69
N LYS A 51 -41.32 2.79 -28.67
CA LYS A 51 -40.06 2.07 -28.89
C LYS A 51 -39.07 3.01 -29.59
N ARG A 52 -37.84 3.13 -29.09
CA ARG A 52 -36.68 3.49 -29.93
C ARG A 52 -35.47 2.60 -29.63
N ASN A 53 -35.00 2.00 -30.71
CA ASN A 53 -33.82 1.16 -30.95
C ASN A 53 -32.68 1.22 -29.93
N VAL A 54 -32.33 0.05 -29.38
CA VAL A 54 -31.04 -0.21 -28.73
C VAL A 54 -30.10 -0.75 -29.80
N ASN A 55 -29.14 0.06 -30.24
CA ASN A 55 -27.94 -0.43 -30.91
C ASN A 55 -26.87 -0.61 -29.83
N ASP A 56 -26.50 -1.86 -29.65
CA ASP A 56 -25.54 -2.38 -28.68
C ASP A 56 -24.11 -2.11 -29.16
N LYS A 57 -23.47 -1.05 -28.66
CA LYS A 57 -22.02 -0.80 -28.74
C LYS A 57 -21.60 0.20 -27.64
N ASP A 58 -21.40 -0.28 -26.42
CA ASP A 58 -20.56 0.42 -25.44
C ASP A 58 -19.55 -0.54 -24.82
N LYS A 59 -18.39 -0.65 -25.48
CA LYS A 59 -17.15 -1.10 -24.85
C LYS A 59 -16.65 0.02 -23.95
N ASN A 60 -16.91 -0.11 -22.66
CA ASN A 60 -16.47 0.79 -21.60
C ASN A 60 -14.93 0.77 -21.49
N THR A 61 -14.26 1.61 -22.29
CA THR A 61 -12.87 2.01 -22.04
C THR A 61 -12.92 3.40 -21.42
N PRO A 62 -12.39 3.64 -20.20
CA PRO A 62 -12.43 4.97 -19.63
C PRO A 62 -11.64 5.93 -20.53
N GLY A 63 -12.33 6.97 -21.01
CA GLY A 63 -11.70 8.09 -21.69
C GLY A 63 -10.72 8.84 -20.78
N PRO A 64 -9.85 9.67 -21.35
CA PRO A 64 -8.92 10.49 -20.59
C PRO A 64 -9.66 11.53 -19.73
N ASP A 65 -9.10 11.86 -18.56
CA ASP A 65 -9.63 12.93 -17.69
C ASP A 65 -9.04 14.28 -18.12
N ASP A 66 -9.86 15.32 -18.21
CA ASP A 66 -9.41 16.67 -18.60
C ASP A 66 -8.88 17.47 -17.40
N ILE A 67 -7.81 18.24 -17.64
CA ILE A 67 -7.23 19.25 -16.73
C ILE A 67 -7.49 20.64 -17.33
N GLY A 68 -8.56 21.29 -16.86
CA GLY A 68 -9.01 22.55 -17.47
C GLY A 68 -9.39 22.36 -18.94
N LYS A 69 -9.27 23.42 -19.75
CA LYS A 69 -9.64 23.37 -21.19
C LYS A 69 -8.62 22.67 -22.10
N ASN A 70 -7.42 22.34 -21.60
CA ASN A 70 -6.26 22.07 -22.46
C ASN A 70 -5.37 20.88 -22.03
N GLY A 71 -5.37 20.44 -20.76
CA GLY A 71 -4.56 19.31 -20.32
C GLY A 71 -5.34 18.00 -20.38
N LYS A 72 -4.70 16.89 -20.77
CA LYS A 72 -5.35 15.58 -20.88
C LYS A 72 -4.59 14.53 -20.09
N VAL A 73 -5.30 13.71 -19.30
CA VAL A 73 -4.71 12.63 -18.50
C VAL A 73 -5.08 11.27 -19.06
N THR A 74 -4.07 10.50 -19.45
CA THR A 74 -4.25 9.10 -19.82
C THR A 74 -3.75 8.22 -18.68
N LYS A 75 -4.65 7.47 -18.04
CA LYS A 75 -4.33 6.60 -16.89
C LYS A 75 -4.04 5.17 -17.34
N ARG A 76 -3.03 4.55 -16.74
CA ARG A 76 -2.71 3.12 -16.87
C ARG A 76 -2.42 2.54 -15.49
N THR A 77 -2.70 1.25 -15.31
CA THR A 77 -2.44 0.54 -14.06
C THR A 77 -1.79 -0.79 -14.37
N GLU A 78 -0.71 -1.09 -13.66
CA GLU A 78 -0.04 -2.39 -13.71
C GLU A 78 0.00 -2.95 -12.29
N THR A 79 -0.39 -4.21 -12.14
CA THR A 79 -0.41 -4.90 -10.85
C THR A 79 0.39 -6.18 -10.95
N VAL A 80 1.38 -6.34 -10.07
CA VAL A 80 2.25 -7.51 -10.05
C VAL A 80 2.40 -8.00 -8.62
N TYR A 81 2.18 -9.29 -8.43
CA TYR A 81 2.30 -9.95 -7.13
C TYR A 81 3.34 -11.06 -7.20
N ASP A 82 4.09 -11.23 -6.11
CA ASP A 82 5.01 -12.33 -5.92
C ASP A 82 4.69 -13.11 -4.65
N GLU A 83 4.34 -14.39 -4.82
CA GLU A 83 3.99 -15.30 -3.73
C GLU A 83 5.17 -15.60 -2.81
N LYS A 84 6.40 -15.67 -3.35
CA LYS A 84 7.60 -16.06 -2.60
C LYS A 84 7.97 -15.02 -1.53
N THR A 85 7.83 -13.74 -1.87
CA THR A 85 8.12 -12.62 -0.97
C THR A 85 6.86 -12.08 -0.28
N ASN A 86 5.67 -12.45 -0.79
CA ASN A 86 4.37 -11.93 -0.37
C ASN A 86 4.32 -10.41 -0.51
N ILE A 87 4.67 -9.91 -1.69
CA ILE A 87 4.73 -8.49 -2.03
C ILE A 87 3.87 -8.23 -3.26
N LEU A 88 2.98 -7.25 -3.14
CA LEU A 88 2.10 -6.75 -4.19
C LEU A 88 2.54 -5.33 -4.57
N GLN A 89 2.93 -5.14 -5.83
CA GLN A 89 3.08 -3.82 -6.43
C GLN A 89 1.83 -3.50 -7.24
N ASN A 90 1.14 -2.41 -6.89
CA ASN A 90 0.05 -1.85 -7.68
C ASN A 90 0.43 -0.43 -8.09
N LEU A 91 0.82 -0.24 -9.34
CA LEU A 91 1.30 1.04 -9.84
C LEU A 91 0.28 1.67 -10.78
N GLN A 92 0.02 2.96 -10.58
CA GLN A 92 -0.76 3.78 -11.49
C GLN A 92 0.14 4.80 -12.18
N PHE A 93 0.06 4.83 -13.50
CA PHE A 93 0.82 5.69 -14.39
C PHE A 93 -0.14 6.68 -15.05
N ASP A 94 -0.06 7.95 -14.66
CA ASP A 94 -0.88 9.02 -15.22
C ASP A 94 -0.02 9.83 -16.17
N PHE A 95 -0.22 9.62 -17.47
CA PHE A 95 0.40 10.43 -18.49
C PHE A 95 -0.36 11.74 -18.63
N ILE A 96 0.32 12.85 -18.41
CA ILE A 96 -0.26 14.19 -18.49
C ILE A 96 0.25 14.84 -19.77
N ASP A 97 -0.68 15.13 -20.68
CA ASP A 97 -0.45 15.93 -21.86
C ASP A 97 -0.75 17.39 -21.52
N ASP A 98 0.30 18.19 -21.39
CA ASP A 98 0.19 19.64 -21.24
C ASP A 98 0.65 20.32 -22.54
N PRO A 99 -0.26 20.96 -23.31
CA PRO A 99 0.09 21.62 -24.56
C PRO A 99 0.96 22.86 -24.35
N THR A 100 1.03 23.40 -23.13
CA THR A 100 1.88 24.54 -22.76
C THR A 100 3.26 24.12 -22.25
N TYR A 101 3.52 22.81 -22.15
CA TYR A 101 4.80 22.26 -21.72
C TYR A 101 5.51 21.52 -22.86
N ASP A 102 6.82 21.72 -22.98
CA ASP A 102 7.64 21.19 -24.07
C ASP A 102 8.04 19.72 -23.85
N LYS A 103 7.89 19.19 -22.63
CA LYS A 103 8.14 17.79 -22.28
C LYS A 103 6.86 16.99 -22.03
N ASN A 104 6.96 15.68 -22.11
CA ASN A 104 5.94 14.77 -21.59
C ASN A 104 6.01 14.74 -20.07
N VAL A 105 4.86 14.57 -19.41
CA VAL A 105 4.77 14.43 -17.95
C VAL A 105 4.18 13.07 -17.61
N LEU A 106 4.76 12.41 -16.61
CA LEU A 106 4.25 11.18 -16.04
C LEU A 106 4.24 11.30 -14.52
N LEU A 107 3.09 10.96 -13.94
CA LEU A 107 2.95 10.76 -12.51
C LEU A 107 2.82 9.26 -12.22
N VAL A 108 3.73 8.75 -11.40
CA VAL A 108 3.73 7.34 -10.97
C VAL A 108 3.31 7.26 -9.50
N LYS A 109 2.11 6.72 -9.25
CA LYS A 109 1.66 6.34 -7.90
C LYS A 109 2.01 4.88 -7.62
N LYS A 110 2.81 4.66 -6.60
CA LYS A 110 3.30 3.35 -6.16
C LYS A 110 2.47 2.92 -4.94
N GLN A 111 1.60 1.95 -5.15
CA GLN A 111 0.71 1.36 -4.15
C GLN A 111 0.90 -0.16 -4.05
N GLY A 112 0.00 -0.82 -3.34
CA GLY A 112 0.00 -2.27 -3.15
C GLY A 112 0.18 -2.61 -1.68
N SER A 113 0.89 -3.70 -1.41
CA SER A 113 1.09 -4.21 -0.06
C SER A 113 2.45 -4.90 0.03
N ILE A 114 3.24 -4.50 1.01
CA ILE A 114 4.37 -5.28 1.51
C ILE A 114 3.87 -5.93 2.79
N HIS A 115 3.37 -7.16 2.69
CA HIS A 115 2.84 -7.88 3.87
C HIS A 115 3.89 -7.97 4.97
N SER A 116 3.54 -8.16 6.24
CA SER A 116 4.54 -8.18 7.31
C SER A 116 5.41 -9.43 7.31
N ASN A 117 4.83 -10.56 6.89
CA ASN A 117 5.37 -11.90 7.10
C ASN A 117 5.91 -12.09 8.53
N LEU A 118 5.21 -11.52 9.52
CA LEU A 118 5.50 -11.68 10.94
C LEU A 118 5.57 -13.17 11.27
N LYS A 119 6.67 -13.62 11.85
CA LYS A 119 6.90 -15.04 12.08
C LYS A 119 7.55 -15.28 13.44
N PHE A 120 7.07 -16.32 14.12
CA PHE A 120 7.69 -16.85 15.32
C PHE A 120 8.35 -18.17 14.97
N GLU A 121 9.58 -18.38 15.42
CA GLU A 121 10.37 -19.57 15.12
C GLU A 121 10.98 -20.13 16.41
N SER A 122 11.14 -21.46 16.46
CA SER A 122 11.81 -22.15 17.55
C SER A 122 13.15 -22.69 17.06
N HIS A 123 14.23 -22.16 17.60
CA HIS A 123 15.61 -22.53 17.28
C HIS A 123 16.23 -23.26 18.46
N ARG A 124 15.90 -24.56 18.59
CA ARG A 124 16.23 -25.40 19.76
C ARG A 124 17.72 -25.54 20.05
N ASN A 125 18.56 -25.21 19.08
CA ASN A 125 20.01 -25.21 19.17
C ASN A 125 20.58 -23.96 19.87
N GLU A 126 19.76 -22.93 20.14
CA GLU A 126 20.18 -21.73 20.86
C GLU A 126 19.52 -21.64 22.25
N THR A 127 20.22 -21.03 23.22
CA THR A 127 19.64 -20.73 24.53
C THR A 127 18.42 -19.81 24.42
N ASN A 128 18.50 -18.82 23.53
CA ASN A 128 17.39 -17.92 23.21
C ASN A 128 16.58 -18.51 22.03
N ALA A 129 15.98 -19.68 22.26
CA ALA A 129 15.32 -20.46 21.23
C ALA A 129 14.05 -19.83 20.65
N SER A 130 13.38 -18.92 21.37
CA SER A 130 12.15 -18.28 20.88
C SER A 130 12.48 -17.05 20.05
N TRP A 131 12.32 -17.13 18.73
CA TRP A 131 12.61 -16.03 17.82
C TRP A 131 11.33 -15.35 17.33
N LEU A 132 11.39 -14.03 17.16
CA LEU A 132 10.39 -13.21 16.50
C LEU A 132 11.05 -12.45 15.35
N LYS A 133 10.64 -12.77 14.12
CA LYS A 133 11.00 -12.04 12.91
C LYS A 133 9.87 -11.07 12.58
N TYR A 134 10.15 -9.77 12.62
CA TYR A 134 9.16 -8.74 12.34
C TYR A 134 9.72 -7.72 11.34
N PRO A 135 8.85 -7.05 10.55
CA PRO A 135 9.28 -6.10 9.54
C PRO A 135 9.75 -4.80 10.19
N SER A 136 11.05 -4.67 10.41
CA SER A 136 11.63 -3.50 11.07
C SER A 136 11.76 -2.31 10.14
N GLU A 137 11.91 -2.54 8.84
CA GLU A 137 11.90 -1.51 7.81
C GLU A 137 11.15 -1.98 6.57
N TYR A 138 10.47 -1.05 5.92
CA TYR A 138 9.97 -1.19 4.57
C TYR A 138 10.66 -0.19 3.66
N HIS A 139 10.95 -0.59 2.43
CA HIS A 139 11.55 0.31 1.45
C HIS A 139 10.80 0.27 0.14
N VAL A 140 10.73 1.43 -0.50
CA VAL A 140 10.27 1.59 -1.88
C VAL A 140 11.32 2.38 -2.65
N ASP A 141 11.84 1.75 -3.68
CA ASP A 141 12.87 2.29 -4.56
C ASP A 141 12.28 2.49 -5.97
N PHE A 142 12.65 3.58 -6.62
CA PHE A 142 12.24 3.90 -7.98
C PHE A 142 13.40 4.49 -8.78
N GLN A 143 13.74 3.85 -9.90
CA GLN A 143 14.87 4.24 -10.74
C GLN A 143 14.50 4.37 -12.21
N VAL A 144 15.04 5.40 -12.86
CA VAL A 144 15.05 5.57 -14.31
C VAL A 144 16.24 4.82 -14.89
N GLN A 145 16.01 3.71 -15.60
CA GLN A 145 17.09 2.91 -16.16
C GLN A 145 17.70 3.59 -17.39
N ARG A 146 18.97 4.00 -17.27
CA ARG A 146 19.89 4.44 -18.35
C ARG A 146 19.22 5.26 -19.47
N ASN A 147 18.44 6.28 -19.11
CA ASN A 147 17.88 7.22 -20.09
C ASN A 147 18.12 8.67 -19.64
N PRO A 148 19.00 9.44 -20.30
CA PRO A 148 19.29 10.81 -19.91
C PRO A 148 18.16 11.80 -20.24
N LYS A 149 17.21 11.42 -21.11
CA LYS A 149 16.10 12.27 -21.57
C LYS A 149 14.87 12.21 -20.66
N THR A 150 14.92 11.38 -19.62
CA THR A 150 13.87 11.23 -18.63
C THR A 150 14.44 11.59 -17.26
N GLU A 151 13.76 12.50 -16.57
CA GLU A 151 14.23 13.05 -15.30
C GLU A 151 13.11 12.99 -14.26
N ILE A 152 13.44 12.56 -13.06
CA ILE A 152 12.60 12.73 -11.88
C ILE A 152 12.68 14.19 -11.46
N LEU A 153 11.53 14.87 -11.49
CA LEU A 153 11.42 16.28 -11.12
C LEU A 153 11.14 16.45 -9.64
N ASP A 154 10.32 15.57 -9.07
CA ASP A 154 9.87 15.67 -7.70
C ASP A 154 9.30 14.33 -7.21
N GLN A 155 9.10 14.22 -5.90
CA GLN A 155 8.55 13.02 -5.28
C GLN A 155 7.84 13.33 -3.96
N LEU A 156 6.86 12.50 -3.58
CA LEU A 156 6.15 12.64 -2.30
C LEU A 156 6.07 11.32 -1.53
N PRO A 157 6.23 11.37 -0.18
CA PRO A 157 6.57 12.56 0.63
C PRO A 157 8.05 12.99 0.48
N LYS A 158 8.37 14.26 0.79
CA LYS A 158 9.74 14.82 0.64
C LYS A 158 10.60 14.74 1.90
N ASN A 159 9.99 14.84 3.07
CA ASN A 159 10.69 14.98 4.36
C ASN A 159 10.40 13.80 5.28
N LYS A 160 11.15 13.72 6.38
CA LYS A 160 10.80 12.82 7.49
C LYS A 160 9.40 13.17 8.00
N ILE A 161 8.51 12.19 7.99
CA ILE A 161 7.17 12.33 8.55
C ILE A 161 7.02 11.27 9.64
N SER A 162 6.76 11.73 10.87
CA SER A 162 6.49 10.87 12.04
C SER A 162 5.02 10.91 12.46
N THR A 163 4.13 11.47 11.62
CA THR A 163 2.70 11.54 11.92
C THR A 163 2.03 10.19 11.70
N ALA A 164 1.03 9.91 12.55
CA ALA A 164 0.22 8.70 12.52
C ALA A 164 -0.37 8.37 11.15
N LYS A 165 -0.80 9.41 10.44
CA LYS A 165 -1.33 9.39 9.08
C LYS A 165 -0.54 10.38 8.25
N VAL A 166 -0.10 9.97 7.07
CA VAL A 166 0.54 10.84 6.09
C VAL A 166 -0.52 11.20 5.07
N ASP A 167 -0.82 12.49 4.95
CA ASP A 167 -1.72 13.03 3.93
C ASP A 167 -1.00 14.15 3.18
N SER A 168 -0.73 13.95 1.90
CA SER A 168 -0.20 15.00 1.02
C SER A 168 -0.95 14.98 -0.30
N THR A 169 -1.36 16.16 -0.76
CA THR A 169 -1.92 16.30 -2.09
C THR A 169 -0.94 17.06 -2.96
N PHE A 170 -0.59 16.43 -4.06
CA PHE A 170 0.09 17.11 -5.15
C PHE A 170 -0.92 17.73 -6.08
N SER A 171 -0.58 18.89 -6.65
CA SER A 171 -1.31 19.50 -7.75
C SER A 171 -0.37 19.85 -8.91
N TYR A 172 -0.80 19.50 -10.12
CA TYR A 172 -0.25 19.96 -11.38
C TYR A 172 -1.09 21.09 -11.94
N SER A 173 -0.44 22.14 -12.41
CA SER A 173 -1.07 23.23 -13.15
C SER A 173 -0.42 23.38 -14.52
N LEU A 174 -1.23 23.81 -15.50
CA LEU A 174 -0.77 24.08 -16.86
C LEU A 174 0.43 25.03 -16.85
N GLY A 175 1.45 24.70 -17.64
CA GLY A 175 2.74 25.39 -17.71
C GLY A 175 3.84 24.70 -16.89
N GLY A 176 3.64 23.45 -16.49
CA GLY A 176 4.68 22.68 -15.79
C GLY A 176 4.95 23.09 -14.35
N LYS A 177 4.03 23.81 -13.69
CA LYS A 177 4.16 24.19 -12.28
C LYS A 177 3.61 23.12 -11.35
N PHE A 178 4.41 22.79 -10.34
CA PHE A 178 4.15 21.76 -9.35
C PHE A 178 4.00 22.38 -7.96
N ASP A 179 2.94 21.99 -7.24
CA ASP A 179 2.75 22.42 -5.85
C ASP A 179 2.37 21.22 -4.96
N SER A 180 2.91 21.21 -3.74
CA SER A 180 2.67 20.18 -2.74
C SER A 180 2.06 20.82 -1.50
N THR A 181 0.80 20.49 -1.19
CA THR A 181 0.08 21.03 -0.03
C THR A 181 -0.29 19.93 0.95
N LYS A 182 -0.32 20.26 2.26
CA LYS A 182 -0.84 19.38 3.31
C LYS A 182 -2.37 19.49 3.32
N GLY A 183 -3.09 18.38 3.12
CA GLY A 183 -4.56 18.33 3.11
C GLY A 183 -5.17 17.60 1.92
N ILE A 184 -6.48 17.30 1.97
CA ILE A 184 -7.26 16.74 0.86
C ILE A 184 -7.57 17.88 -0.12
N GLY A 185 -7.22 17.68 -1.40
CA GLY A 185 -7.11 18.72 -2.41
C GLY A 185 -8.32 19.64 -2.58
N ARG A 186 -8.02 20.93 -2.77
CA ARG A 186 -8.93 21.92 -3.35
C ARG A 186 -8.56 22.05 -4.83
N THR A 187 -9.31 21.38 -5.70
CA THR A 187 -9.16 21.50 -7.16
C THR A 187 -9.53 22.93 -7.55
N SER A 188 -8.58 23.72 -8.06
CA SER A 188 -8.94 24.91 -8.83
C SER A 188 -9.35 24.43 -10.23
N SER A 189 -10.17 25.19 -10.96
CA SER A 189 -10.80 24.73 -12.20
C SER A 189 -9.85 24.29 -13.33
N ASN A 190 -8.52 24.44 -13.16
CA ASN A 190 -7.48 24.12 -14.13
C ASN A 190 -6.30 23.28 -13.55
N SER A 191 -6.50 22.51 -12.48
CA SER A 191 -5.43 21.69 -11.88
C SER A 191 -5.78 20.20 -11.75
N TYR A 192 -4.78 19.34 -11.94
CA TYR A 192 -4.88 17.90 -11.68
C TYR A 192 -4.21 17.59 -10.37
N SER A 193 -4.89 16.89 -9.46
CA SER A 193 -4.32 16.57 -8.17
C SER A 193 -4.34 15.08 -7.88
N LYS A 194 -3.35 14.63 -7.12
CA LYS A 194 -3.28 13.25 -6.61
C LYS A 194 -2.80 13.25 -5.18
N SER A 195 -3.54 12.56 -4.33
CA SER A 195 -3.24 12.47 -2.91
C SER A 195 -2.57 11.13 -2.56
N ILE A 196 -1.67 11.19 -1.59
CA ILE A 196 -1.18 10.04 -0.83
C ILE A 196 -1.82 10.06 0.55
N SER A 197 -2.34 8.91 0.98
CA SER A 197 -2.87 8.71 2.33
C SER A 197 -2.48 7.32 2.85
N TYR A 198 -1.66 7.25 3.89
CA TYR A 198 -1.35 5.99 4.56
C TYR A 198 -1.08 6.18 6.06
N ASN A 199 -1.38 5.14 6.83
CA ASN A 199 -1.10 5.10 8.27
C ASN A 199 0.29 4.52 8.49
N GLN A 200 1.04 5.12 9.41
CA GLN A 200 2.40 4.68 9.77
C GLN A 200 2.70 4.90 11.25
N GLN A 201 1.70 4.99 12.12
CA GLN A 201 1.92 5.06 13.57
C GLN A 201 3.02 4.08 13.97
N ASN A 202 4.02 4.56 14.72
CA ASN A 202 5.21 3.83 15.18
C ASN A 202 6.34 3.62 14.17
N TYR A 203 6.20 4.12 12.93
CA TYR A 203 7.22 4.12 11.90
C TYR A 203 7.46 5.55 11.41
N ASP A 204 8.70 5.83 11.03
CA ASP A 204 9.10 7.06 10.38
C ASP A 204 9.24 6.83 8.88
N THR A 205 8.48 7.55 8.04
CA THR A 205 8.77 7.63 6.60
C THR A 205 9.85 8.67 6.36
N ILE A 206 10.92 8.26 5.70
CA ILE A 206 12.11 9.04 5.39
C ILE A 206 12.36 8.91 3.89
N ALA A 207 12.27 10.02 3.16
CA ALA A 207 12.81 10.08 1.80
C ALA A 207 14.35 10.16 1.88
N SER A 208 15.07 9.41 1.04
CA SER A 208 16.54 9.40 1.11
C SER A 208 17.13 10.77 0.73
N GLY A 209 18.16 11.19 1.47
CA GLY A 209 18.98 12.37 1.11
C GLY A 209 19.79 12.17 -0.17
N LYS A 210 19.87 10.94 -0.69
CA LYS A 210 20.57 10.58 -1.94
C LYS A 210 19.65 10.64 -3.17
N ASN A 211 18.38 10.99 -2.98
CA ASN A 211 17.42 11.16 -4.07
C ASN A 211 17.96 12.15 -5.11
N ASN A 212 17.82 11.80 -6.37
CA ASN A 212 18.30 12.58 -7.51
C ASN A 212 17.34 12.44 -8.69
N ASN A 213 17.67 13.06 -9.82
CA ASN A 213 16.84 13.07 -11.02
C ASN A 213 16.72 11.70 -11.73
N ARG A 214 17.33 10.63 -11.22
CA ARG A 214 17.24 9.28 -11.77
C ARG A 214 16.83 8.22 -10.76
N HIS A 215 16.98 8.49 -9.47
CA HIS A 215 16.73 7.53 -8.42
C HIS A 215 16.11 8.23 -7.22
N VAL A 216 14.98 7.70 -6.76
CA VAL A 216 14.36 8.12 -5.50
C VAL A 216 14.02 6.92 -4.64
N HIS A 217 14.15 7.10 -3.34
CA HIS A 217 13.98 6.06 -2.34
C HIS A 217 13.23 6.59 -1.12
N TRP A 218 12.40 5.71 -0.55
CA TRP A 218 11.76 5.90 0.75
C TRP A 218 12.05 4.72 1.67
N SER A 219 12.41 5.04 2.90
CA SER A 219 12.49 4.09 4.01
C SER A 219 11.37 4.39 5.00
N VAL A 220 10.61 3.37 5.38
CA VAL A 220 9.60 3.41 6.46
C VAL A 220 10.14 2.56 7.59
N VAL A 221 10.75 3.22 8.57
CA VAL A 221 11.59 2.58 9.60
C VAL A 221 10.86 2.55 10.93
N ALA A 222 10.80 1.39 11.57
CA ALA A 222 10.24 1.28 12.91
C ALA A 222 11.03 2.19 13.87
N ASN A 223 10.32 2.95 14.68
CA ASN A 223 10.90 3.81 15.71
C ASN A 223 10.36 3.38 17.07
N ASP A 224 9.52 4.20 17.72
CA ASP A 224 8.87 3.82 18.97
C ASP A 224 7.61 3.02 18.69
N LEU A 225 7.68 1.70 18.94
CA LEU A 225 6.62 0.74 18.73
C LEU A 225 5.72 0.65 19.96
N LYS A 226 4.51 1.21 19.84
CA LYS A 226 3.43 1.02 20.81
C LYS A 226 2.70 -0.29 20.57
N TYR A 227 2.58 -1.14 21.60
CA TYR A 227 1.80 -2.37 21.56
C TYR A 227 1.02 -2.59 22.87
N GLY A 228 -0.27 -2.26 22.84
CA GLY A 228 -1.07 -2.12 24.07
C GLY A 228 -0.63 -0.89 24.86
N ASN A 229 -0.25 -1.10 26.13
CA ASN A 229 0.21 -0.03 27.04
C ASN A 229 1.74 0.13 27.05
N GLU A 230 2.46 -0.70 26.30
CA GLU A 230 3.92 -0.68 26.23
C GLU A 230 4.37 0.11 25.00
N ILE A 231 5.47 0.84 25.12
CA ILE A 231 6.15 1.52 24.02
C ILE A 231 7.63 1.19 24.16
N LYS A 232 8.24 0.69 23.08
CA LYS A 232 9.68 0.41 23.04
C LYS A 232 10.26 0.84 21.71
N ASN A 233 11.48 1.35 21.77
CA ASN A 233 12.21 1.71 20.56
C ASN A 233 12.61 0.45 19.78
N ARG A 234 12.70 0.56 18.46
CA ARG A 234 13.23 -0.50 17.59
C ARG A 234 14.57 -1.06 18.08
N ASN A 235 15.43 -0.20 18.61
CA ASN A 235 16.78 -0.55 19.05
C ASN A 235 16.84 -1.16 20.47
N ASP A 236 15.71 -1.24 21.19
CA ASP A 236 15.64 -1.87 22.53
C ASP A 236 15.48 -3.39 22.37
N GLU A 237 16.40 -4.20 22.92
CA GLU A 237 16.29 -5.66 22.85
C GLU A 237 15.05 -6.23 23.56
N PHE A 238 14.45 -5.48 24.48
CA PHE A 238 13.20 -5.85 25.15
C PHE A 238 11.96 -5.54 24.31
N LEU A 239 12.10 -5.04 23.09
CA LEU A 239 10.98 -4.82 22.18
C LEU A 239 10.14 -6.10 22.06
N PHE A 240 8.82 -5.97 22.25
CA PHE A 240 7.87 -7.10 22.29
C PHE A 240 8.17 -8.19 23.32
N TYR A 241 9.09 -8.00 24.26
CA TYR A 241 9.36 -8.95 25.33
C TYR A 241 8.13 -9.16 26.20
N ARG A 242 7.91 -10.40 26.66
CA ARG A 242 6.94 -10.70 27.71
C ARG A 242 7.66 -11.26 28.91
N ASN A 243 7.52 -10.58 30.05
CA ASN A 243 8.02 -11.09 31.32
C ASN A 243 7.15 -12.27 31.79
N THR A 244 7.48 -13.47 31.33
CA THR A 244 6.81 -14.73 31.70
C THR A 244 7.83 -15.73 32.23
N ARG A 245 7.36 -16.71 32.99
CA ARG A 245 8.12 -17.90 33.42
C ARG A 245 7.50 -19.20 32.91
N LEU A 246 6.50 -19.07 32.04
CA LEU A 246 5.69 -20.17 31.51
C LEU A 246 5.84 -20.32 29.99
N SER A 247 6.80 -19.64 29.38
CA SER A 247 7.09 -19.81 27.95
C SER A 247 7.77 -21.16 27.70
N THR A 248 7.45 -21.77 26.56
CA THR A 248 7.96 -23.08 26.17
C THR A 248 8.71 -23.00 24.86
N VAL A 249 9.58 -23.99 24.60
CA VAL A 249 10.33 -24.09 23.35
C VAL A 249 9.40 -24.45 22.19
N GLU A 250 8.30 -25.16 22.46
CA GLU A 250 7.30 -25.59 21.48
C GLU A 250 6.49 -24.42 20.93
N ASN A 251 6.20 -23.41 21.75
CA ASN A 251 5.43 -22.25 21.36
C ASN A 251 6.22 -20.95 21.61
N PRO A 252 7.02 -20.50 20.62
CA PRO A 252 7.84 -19.30 20.75
C PRO A 252 7.02 -18.02 20.98
N GLU A 253 5.74 -17.97 20.58
CA GLU A 253 4.87 -16.80 20.82
C GLU A 253 4.72 -16.48 22.32
N LEU A 254 4.83 -17.47 23.20
CA LEU A 254 4.66 -17.28 24.64
C LEU A 254 5.74 -16.40 25.27
N SER A 255 6.92 -16.32 24.65
CA SER A 255 8.04 -15.48 25.09
C SER A 255 7.88 -14.01 24.69
N PHE A 256 6.83 -13.66 23.94
CA PHE A 256 6.60 -12.31 23.43
C PHE A 256 5.22 -11.77 23.83
N ALA A 257 5.09 -10.45 23.77
CA ALA A 257 3.83 -9.75 23.80
C ALA A 257 2.89 -10.33 22.73
N SER A 258 1.60 -10.46 23.05
CA SER A 258 0.65 -11.02 22.07
C SER A 258 0.62 -10.20 20.77
N LYS A 259 0.70 -10.89 19.63
CA LYS A 259 0.66 -10.29 18.28
C LYS A 259 -0.60 -9.47 18.00
N TYR A 260 -1.68 -9.69 18.73
CA TYR A 260 -2.92 -8.90 18.62
C TYR A 260 -2.75 -7.46 19.13
N ARG A 261 -1.69 -7.18 19.90
CA ARG A 261 -1.36 -5.83 20.37
C ARG A 261 -0.42 -5.08 19.43
N TYR A 262 0.16 -5.75 18.44
CA TYR A 262 1.20 -5.15 17.60
C TYR A 262 0.63 -4.09 16.65
N PRO A 263 1.42 -3.07 16.27
CA PRO A 263 1.03 -2.11 15.23
C PRO A 263 0.60 -2.80 13.94
N ALA A 264 -0.32 -2.19 13.18
CA ALA A 264 -0.80 -2.75 11.92
C ALA A 264 0.33 -3.06 10.94
N LEU A 265 1.36 -2.20 10.87
CA LEU A 265 2.54 -2.40 10.03
C LEU A 265 3.38 -3.62 10.44
N VAL A 266 3.39 -3.97 11.73
CA VAL A 266 4.06 -5.16 12.23
C VAL A 266 3.18 -6.40 12.03
N ARG A 267 1.88 -6.30 12.33
CA ARG A 267 0.98 -7.45 12.35
C ARG A 267 0.51 -7.89 10.96
N SER A 268 0.26 -6.93 10.08
CA SER A 268 -0.38 -7.14 8.77
C SER A 268 0.58 -6.81 7.62
N GLY A 269 1.19 -5.63 7.65
CA GLY A 269 2.04 -5.16 6.56
C GLY A 269 1.91 -3.66 6.32
N PHE A 270 2.69 -3.18 5.37
CA PHE A 270 2.69 -1.79 4.92
C PHE A 270 2.03 -1.66 3.55
N ASN A 271 1.10 -0.71 3.41
CA ASN A 271 0.47 -0.37 2.15
C ASN A 271 1.05 0.98 1.69
N PRO A 272 2.09 0.98 0.83
CA PRO A 272 2.70 2.23 0.38
C PRO A 272 1.69 3.08 -0.39
N GLU A 273 1.83 4.40 -0.27
CA GLU A 273 1.33 5.33 -1.27
C GLU A 273 2.39 6.40 -1.53
N PHE A 274 3.23 6.19 -2.55
CA PHE A 274 4.32 7.11 -2.90
C PHE A 274 4.18 7.64 -4.32
N LEU A 275 4.46 8.93 -4.52
CA LEU A 275 4.34 9.59 -5.82
C LEU A 275 5.73 9.97 -6.33
N THR A 276 5.96 9.77 -7.63
CA THR A 276 7.12 10.30 -8.34
C THR A 276 6.64 11.04 -9.58
N TYR A 277 7.21 12.22 -9.80
CA TYR A 277 6.96 13.07 -10.96
C TYR A 277 8.12 13.01 -11.92
N ILE A 278 7.80 12.78 -13.18
CA ILE A 278 8.78 12.48 -14.20
C ILE A 278 8.51 13.37 -15.39
N SER A 279 9.55 14.01 -15.90
CA SER A 279 9.53 14.64 -17.21
C SER A 279 10.29 13.80 -18.21
N ASN A 280 9.87 13.87 -19.47
CA ASN A 280 10.55 13.19 -20.56
C ASN A 280 10.56 14.07 -21.80
N GLU A 281 11.73 14.27 -22.41
CA GLU A 281 11.81 14.97 -23.70
C GLU A 281 10.92 14.28 -24.74
N LYS A 282 10.14 15.06 -25.51
CA LYS A 282 9.23 14.52 -26.53
C LYS A 282 9.94 13.70 -27.63
N SER A 283 11.25 13.91 -27.79
CA SER A 283 12.10 13.12 -28.70
C SER A 283 12.32 11.67 -28.24
N ASN A 284 12.14 11.38 -26.94
CA ASN A 284 12.33 10.05 -26.39
C ASN A 284 10.99 9.28 -26.35
N GLU A 285 10.94 8.17 -27.09
CA GLU A 285 9.72 7.40 -27.27
C GLU A 285 9.45 6.42 -26.12
N LYS A 286 10.50 5.89 -25.49
CA LYS A 286 10.38 4.87 -24.45
C LYS A 286 11.35 5.06 -23.30
N THR A 287 10.92 4.68 -22.10
CA THR A 287 11.78 4.65 -20.91
C THR A 287 11.49 3.43 -20.07
N ARG A 288 12.53 2.87 -19.43
CA ARG A 288 12.38 1.80 -18.46
C ARG A 288 12.50 2.34 -17.05
N PHE A 289 11.60 1.90 -16.18
CA PHE A 289 11.61 2.21 -14.76
C PHE A 289 11.75 0.92 -13.97
N GLU A 290 12.67 0.89 -13.02
CA GLU A 290 12.80 -0.19 -12.06
C GLU A 290 12.16 0.23 -10.74
N VAL A 291 11.30 -0.63 -10.20
CA VAL A 291 10.63 -0.39 -8.92
C VAL A 291 10.88 -1.57 -8.00
N THR A 292 11.47 -1.29 -6.85
CA THR A 292 11.80 -2.31 -5.85
C THR A 292 11.05 -2.06 -4.57
N TYR A 293 10.29 -3.06 -4.12
CA TYR A 293 9.69 -3.08 -2.78
C TYR A 293 10.48 -4.05 -1.91
N THR A 294 10.91 -3.60 -0.73
CA THR A 294 11.74 -4.39 0.19
C THR A 294 11.13 -4.39 1.58
N ARG A 295 11.25 -5.54 2.26
CA ARG A 295 11.00 -5.71 3.69
C ARG A 295 12.31 -6.13 4.35
N ASN A 296 12.79 -5.36 5.31
CA ASN A 296 13.84 -5.80 6.21
C ASN A 296 13.23 -6.40 7.47
N GLN A 297 13.89 -7.41 8.04
CA GLN A 297 13.45 -8.07 9.25
C GLN A 297 14.55 -8.02 10.31
N ASP A 298 14.18 -7.47 11.46
CA ASP A 298 14.93 -7.66 12.71
C ASP A 298 14.49 -9.00 13.33
N ILE A 299 15.40 -9.62 14.07
CA ILE A 299 15.14 -10.84 14.84
C ILE A 299 15.32 -10.54 16.32
N LEU A 300 14.26 -10.69 17.09
CA LEU A 300 14.29 -10.66 18.54
C LEU A 300 14.32 -12.10 19.07
N LYS A 301 15.25 -12.41 19.97
CA LYS A 301 15.45 -13.76 20.51
C LYS A 301 15.30 -13.76 22.02
N ASN A 302 14.33 -14.52 22.53
CA ASN A 302 14.05 -14.67 23.95
C ASN A 302 14.30 -16.10 24.44
N LYS A 303 14.73 -16.22 25.70
CA LYS A 303 14.90 -17.51 26.38
C LYS A 303 13.55 -18.01 26.93
N PRO A 304 13.08 -19.21 26.54
CA PRO A 304 11.92 -19.82 27.17
C PRO A 304 12.26 -20.44 28.56
N GLY A 305 11.25 -20.63 29.39
CA GLY A 305 11.36 -21.34 30.68
C GLY A 305 11.29 -20.47 31.93
N ILE A 306 11.71 -21.02 33.07
CA ILE A 306 11.52 -20.45 34.41
C ILE A 306 12.59 -19.46 34.87
N HIS A 307 13.66 -19.30 34.08
CA HIS A 307 14.75 -18.39 34.40
C HIS A 307 14.81 -17.27 33.39
N TYR A 308 15.13 -16.07 33.87
CA TYR A 308 15.42 -14.95 33.00
C TYR A 308 16.63 -15.26 32.10
N GLY A 309 16.54 -14.85 30.84
CA GLY A 309 17.65 -14.76 29.91
C GLY A 309 17.56 -13.43 29.19
N GLN A 310 18.69 -12.74 29.03
CA GLN A 310 18.72 -11.46 28.35
C GLN A 310 18.27 -11.62 26.88
N PRO A 311 17.30 -10.81 26.41
CA PRO A 311 16.91 -10.78 25.01
C PRO A 311 18.09 -10.43 24.10
N ILE A 312 18.07 -10.91 22.85
CA ILE A 312 19.06 -10.56 21.82
C ILE A 312 18.32 -9.96 20.64
N LEU A 313 18.84 -8.85 20.12
CA LEU A 313 18.34 -8.19 18.91
C LEU A 313 19.38 -8.32 17.79
N GLU A 314 18.96 -8.87 16.65
CA GLU A 314 19.73 -8.84 15.39
C GLU A 314 19.02 -7.93 14.38
N GLN A 315 19.60 -6.76 14.13
CA GLN A 315 19.01 -5.76 13.23
C GLN A 315 19.28 -6.05 11.76
N ASN A 316 18.26 -5.86 10.91
CA ASN A 316 18.34 -6.05 9.46
C ASN A 316 19.04 -7.36 9.09
N LYS A 317 18.70 -8.44 9.80
CA LYS A 317 19.36 -9.74 9.68
C LYS A 317 18.91 -10.47 8.42
N ASP A 318 17.64 -10.36 8.10
CA ASP A 318 17.00 -10.93 6.92
C ASP A 318 16.23 -9.83 6.18
N GLY A 319 15.91 -10.08 4.91
CA GLY A 319 15.05 -9.22 4.13
C GLY A 319 14.64 -9.88 2.83
N GLN A 320 13.49 -9.45 2.31
CA GLN A 320 12.96 -9.90 1.04
C GLN A 320 12.68 -8.70 0.15
N ARG A 321 13.00 -8.82 -1.14
CA ARG A 321 12.76 -7.75 -2.11
C ARG A 321 12.09 -8.28 -3.37
N PHE A 322 11.22 -7.46 -3.94
CA PHE A 322 10.54 -7.72 -5.20
C PHE A 322 10.79 -6.56 -6.15
N ILE A 323 11.46 -6.86 -7.26
CA ILE A 323 11.94 -5.92 -8.27
C ILE A 323 11.13 -6.14 -9.54
N VAL A 324 10.56 -5.06 -10.08
CA VAL A 324 9.80 -5.10 -11.34
C VAL A 324 10.30 -3.98 -12.24
N VAL A 325 10.58 -4.32 -13.50
CA VAL A 325 10.95 -3.36 -14.53
C VAL A 325 9.76 -3.12 -15.45
N TYR A 326 9.37 -1.85 -15.58
CA TYR A 326 8.27 -1.38 -16.42
C TYR A 326 8.84 -0.61 -17.62
N GLU A 327 8.46 -0.97 -18.84
CA GLU A 327 8.70 -0.17 -20.03
C GLU A 327 7.49 0.71 -20.32
N VAL A 328 7.73 2.01 -20.39
CA VAL A 328 6.73 3.03 -20.72
C VAL A 328 6.97 3.49 -22.15
N ASP A 329 5.90 3.49 -22.95
CA ASP A 329 5.86 4.10 -24.27
C ASP A 329 5.11 5.44 -24.18
N TRP A 330 5.86 6.53 -24.36
CA TRP A 330 5.37 7.90 -24.18
C TRP A 330 4.43 8.34 -25.29
N LYS A 331 4.63 7.83 -26.52
CA LYS A 331 3.80 8.17 -27.68
C LYS A 331 2.46 7.46 -27.60
N ASN A 332 2.49 6.16 -27.33
CA ASN A 332 1.29 5.31 -27.29
C ASN A 332 0.59 5.35 -25.93
N LYS A 333 1.21 5.96 -24.91
CA LYS A 333 0.68 6.04 -23.54
C LYS A 333 0.39 4.64 -22.99
N THR A 334 1.32 3.72 -23.18
CA THR A 334 1.21 2.32 -22.72
C THR A 334 2.32 1.98 -21.75
N VAL A 335 2.04 1.06 -20.84
CA VAL A 335 3.00 0.51 -19.88
C VAL A 335 3.01 -1.00 -20.04
N LYS A 336 4.18 -1.62 -19.91
CA LYS A 336 4.32 -3.07 -19.90
C LYS A 336 5.34 -3.49 -18.86
N VAL A 337 5.05 -4.56 -18.14
CA VAL A 337 6.06 -5.26 -17.32
C VAL A 337 6.99 -6.01 -18.27
N VAL A 338 8.29 -5.74 -18.20
CA VAL A 338 9.31 -6.39 -19.04
C VAL A 338 10.16 -7.39 -18.27
N GLU A 339 10.40 -7.15 -16.99
CA GLU A 339 11.17 -8.05 -16.11
C GLU A 339 10.56 -8.07 -14.71
N LYS A 340 10.66 -9.23 -14.05
CA LYS A 340 10.26 -9.42 -12.65
C LYS A 340 11.26 -10.32 -11.96
N TYR A 341 11.64 -9.96 -10.73
CA TYR A 341 12.62 -10.71 -9.96
C TYR A 341 12.32 -10.60 -8.47
N SER A 342 12.58 -11.69 -7.74
CA SER A 342 12.29 -11.80 -6.30
C SER A 342 13.50 -12.37 -5.58
N ASP A 343 13.84 -11.78 -4.45
CA ASP A 343 15.01 -12.13 -3.64
C ASP A 343 14.64 -12.34 -2.17
N GLN A 344 15.40 -13.22 -1.51
CA GLN A 344 15.34 -13.48 -0.06
C GLN A 344 16.75 -13.35 0.53
N ASN A 345 16.87 -13.13 1.85
CA ASN A 345 18.13 -12.87 2.53
C ASN A 345 18.90 -11.64 1.99
N LYS A 346 18.14 -10.63 1.54
CA LYS A 346 18.68 -9.38 0.97
C LYS A 346 18.08 -8.16 1.68
N PRO A 347 18.44 -7.92 2.95
CA PRO A 347 18.08 -6.67 3.62
C PRO A 347 18.70 -5.49 2.88
N TYR A 348 17.93 -4.42 2.69
CA TYR A 348 18.44 -3.17 2.15
C TYR A 348 19.20 -2.40 3.24
N LYS A 349 20.45 -2.01 2.98
CA LYS A 349 21.34 -1.37 3.96
C LYS A 349 22.03 -0.10 3.43
N GLU A 350 21.66 0.36 2.24
CA GLU A 350 22.42 1.40 1.50
C GLU A 350 21.80 2.80 1.60
N GLY A 351 20.87 2.98 2.54
CA GLY A 351 20.03 4.18 2.74
C GLY A 351 20.77 5.51 2.81
#